data_AF-A0A2C9CG93-F1
#
_entry.id   AF-A0A2C9CG93-F1
#
_cell.length_a   1.000
_cell.length_b   1.000
_cell.length_c   1.000
_cell.angle_alpha   90.00
_cell.angle_beta   90.00
_cell.angle_gamma   90.00
#
_symmetry.space_group_name_H-M   'P 1'
#
loop_
_entity.id
_entity.type
_entity.pdbx_description
1 polymer ?
#
loop_
_entity_poly.entity_id
_entity_poly.type
_entity_poly.pdbx_seq_one_letter_code
_entity_poly.pdbx_strand_id
1 'polypeptide(L)' 'MVPEYGDEDLREKIYENYRIVYRIKGELIEVVAICHGSRLLGNVL' A
#
# COMPACT_ATOMS: atom_id res chain seq x y z
N MET A 1 5.26 -6.96 1.69
CA MET A 1 5.02 -6.72 3.12
C MET A 1 5.13 -5.21 3.34
N VAL A 2 4.06 -4.58 3.81
CA VAL A 2 4.11 -3.19 4.29
C VAL A 2 4.45 -3.26 5.79
N PRO A 3 5.67 -2.87 6.20
CA PRO A 3 6.13 -3.04 7.57
C PRO A 3 5.21 -2.37 8.60
N GLU A 4 4.58 -1.25 8.22
CA GLU A 4 3.74 -0.43 9.09
C GLU A 4 2.40 -1.09 9.49
N TYR A 5 1.88 -2.05 8.72
CA TYR A 5 0.56 -2.65 8.96
C TYR A 5 0.61 -4.10 9.47
N GLY A 6 1.78 -4.73 9.50
CA GLY A 6 1.95 -6.10 10.01
C GLY A 6 1.19 -7.19 9.23
N ASP A 7 0.57 -6.85 8.10
CA ASP A 7 -0.22 -7.73 7.25
C ASP A 7 0.66 -8.27 6.11
N GLU A 8 0.88 -9.59 6.11
CA GLU A 8 1.78 -10.27 5.16
C GLU A 8 1.27 -10.22 3.72
N ASP A 9 -0.04 -10.09 3.54
CA ASP A 9 -0.69 -10.00 2.22
C ASP A 9 -0.66 -8.58 1.66
N LEU A 10 -0.41 -7.58 2.50
CA LEU A 10 -0.29 -6.19 2.09
C LEU A 10 1.08 -5.92 1.45
N ARG A 11 1.05 -5.32 0.27
CA ARG A 11 2.22 -4.93 -0.50
C ARG A 11 2.14 -3.45 -0.79
N GLU A 12 3.31 -2.82 -0.84
CA GLU A 12 3.43 -1.46 -1.34
C GLU A 12 4.26 -1.44 -2.62
N LYS A 13 3.89 -0.53 -3.51
CA LYS A 13 4.68 -0.13 -4.66
C LYS A 13 4.88 1.37 -4.59
N ILE A 14 6.14 1.80 -4.56
CA ILE A 14 6.49 3.20 -4.74
C ILE A 14 6.58 3.45 -6.25
N TYR A 15 5.81 4.41 -6.72
CA TYR A 15 5.82 4.88 -8.10
C TYR A 15 5.92 6.40 -8.10
N GLU A 16 7.06 6.91 -8.55
CA GLU A 16 7.44 8.32 -8.42
C GLU A 16 7.25 8.84 -6.98
N ASN A 17 6.50 9.93 -6.81
CA ASN A 17 6.15 10.53 -5.53
C ASN A 17 4.88 9.93 -4.91
N TYR A 18 4.46 8.75 -5.34
CA TYR A 18 3.27 8.06 -4.81
C TYR A 18 3.63 6.69 -4.25
N ARG A 19 2.88 6.29 -3.23
CA ARG A 19 2.89 4.97 -2.62
C ARG A 19 1.53 4.34 -2.87
N ILE A 20 1.53 3.22 -3.58
CA ILE A 20 0.35 2.42 -3.89
C ILE A 20 0.37 1.22 -2.96
N VAL A 21 -0.63 1.10 -2.12
CA VAL A 21 -0.82 -0.05 -1.22
C VAL A 21 -1.86 -0.96 -1.84
N TYR A 22 -1.49 -2.23 -2.04
CA TYR A 22 -2.33 -3.21 -2.70
C TYR A 22 -2.16 -4.58 -2.07
N ARG A 23 -3.13 -5.46 -2.31
CA ARG A 23 -3.03 -6.89 -1.98
C ARG A 23 -3.52 -7.74 -3.13
N ILE A 24 -3.02 -8.96 -3.19
CA ILE A 24 -3.37 -9.92 -4.23
C ILE A 24 -4.37 -10.90 -3.63
N LYS A 25 -5.56 -11.00 -4.23
CA LYS A 25 -6.61 -11.94 -3.86
C LYS A 25 -6.91 -12.85 -5.05
N GLY A 26 -6.23 -13.99 -5.11
CA GLY A 26 -6.34 -14.92 -6.24
C GLY A 26 -5.93 -14.24 -7.55
N GLU A 27 -6.87 -14.09 -8.48
CA GLU A 27 -6.65 -13.46 -9.79
C GLU A 27 -6.90 -11.95 -9.81
N LEU A 28 -7.22 -11.35 -8.66
CA LEU A 28 -7.54 -9.93 -8.52
C LEU A 28 -6.46 -9.20 -7.73
N ILE A 29 -6.20 -7.95 -8.15
CA ILE A 29 -5.38 -7.01 -7.40
C ILE A 29 -6.32 -5.97 -6.79
N GLU A 30 -6.39 -5.93 -5.46
CA GLU A 30 -7.17 -4.93 -4.73
C GLU A 30 -6.23 -3.77 -4.35
N VAL A 31 -6.47 -2.59 -4.92
CA VAL A 31 -5.76 -1.36 -4.54
C VAL A 31 -6.46 -0.78 -3.32
N VAL A 32 -5.78 -0.81 -2.17
CA VAL A 32 -6.34 -0.41 -0.88
C VAL A 32 -6.20 1.10 -0.69
N ALA A 33 -5.06 1.67 -1.09
CA ALA A 33 -4.82 3.11 -0.99
C ALA A 33 -3.78 3.60 -2.01
N ILE A 34 -3.89 4.87 -2.40
CA ILE A 34 -2.86 5.59 -3.16
C ILE A 34 -2.56 6.88 -2.40
N CYS A 35 -1.32 7.01 -1.93
CA CYS A 35 -0.88 8.13 -1.09
C CYS A 35 0.27 8.86 -1.77
N HIS A 36 0.39 10.17 -1.59
CA HIS A 36 1.62 10.88 -1.95
C HIS A 36 2.73 10.46 -0.96
N GLY A 37 3.89 10.03 -1.46
CA GLY A 37 5.01 9.49 -0.68
C GLY A 37 5.65 10.48 0.29
N SER A 38 5.38 11.78 0.13
CA SER A 38 5.78 12.81 1.10
C SER A 38 4.82 12.94 2.30
N ARG A 39 3.66 12.26 2.29
CA ARG A 39 2.77 12.19 3.45
C ARG A 39 3.11 10.94 4.26
N LEU A 40 3.34 11.12 5.57
CA LEU A 40 3.43 10.02 6.52
C LEU A 40 2.11 9.22 6.49
N LEU A 41 2.22 7.89 6.41
CA LEU A 41 1.12 6.91 6.52
C LEU A 41 0.52 6.86 7.94
N GLY A 42 0.35 8.01 8.60
CA GLY A 42 -0.14 8.04 9.99
C GLY A 42 -1.64 7.81 10.13
N ASN A 43 -2.43 7.90 9.04
CA ASN A 43 -3.91 7.91 9.10
C ASN A 43 -4.61 7.52 7.78
N VAL A 44 -4.00 6.71 6.90
CA VAL A 44 -4.59 6.44 5.57
C VAL A 44 -5.30 5.08 5.45
N LEU A 45 -5.29 4.25 6.49
CA LEU A 45 -6.04 3.00 6.56
C LEU A 45 -6.75 2.85 7.90
#